data_AF-A0A529ASS7-F1
#
_entry.id   AF-A0A529ASS7-F1
#
_cell.length_a   1.000
_cell.length_b   1.000
_cell.length_c   1.000
_cell.angle_alpha   90.00
_cell.angle_beta   90.00
_cell.angle_gamma   90.00
#
_symmetry.space_group_name_H-M   'P 1'
#
loop_
_entity.id
_entity.type
_entity.pdbx_description
1 polymer ?
#
loop_
_entity_poly.entity_id
_entity_poly.type
_entity_poly.pdbx_seq_one_letter_code
_entity_poly.pdbx_strand_id
1 'polypeptide(L)'
;MSTAEDRPRRPEHLADHYYLLYAHIRRRDVVPLTGTGGEKAEVRIRPASRSENSLLNHQALLSGVGIGLGHKMILDPLIAEGRLEHVLPDRHYAPHHVHASTHRAASFR
;
A
#
# COMPACT_ATOMS: atom_id res chain seq x y z
N MET A 1 2.99 20.34 -12.72
CA MET A 1 2.04 20.44 -11.61
C MET A 1 0.80 19.66 -11.99
N SER A 2 0.59 18.47 -11.44
CA SER A 2 -0.66 17.71 -11.66
C SER A 2 -1.64 18.14 -10.58
N THR A 3 -2.79 18.66 -10.98
CA THR A 3 -3.85 19.10 -10.07
C THR A 3 -4.48 17.90 -9.36
N ALA A 4 -4.81 18.06 -8.09
CA ALA A 4 -5.34 17.02 -7.22
C ALA A 4 -6.82 16.68 -7.48
N GLU A 5 -7.35 16.85 -8.70
CA GLU A 5 -8.80 17.06 -8.86
C GLU A 5 -9.66 15.83 -9.11
N ASP A 6 -9.13 14.68 -9.54
CA ASP A 6 -9.93 13.46 -9.64
C ASP A 6 -9.37 12.35 -8.75
N ARG A 7 -10.07 12.09 -7.63
CA ARG A 7 -9.80 10.94 -6.75
C ARG A 7 -9.81 9.64 -7.57
N PRO A 8 -8.84 8.72 -7.38
CA PRO A 8 -8.85 7.43 -8.07
C PRO A 8 -10.16 6.68 -7.83
N ARG A 9 -10.86 6.35 -8.92
CA ARG A 9 -12.10 5.53 -8.92
C ARG A 9 -11.88 4.15 -9.52
N ARG A 10 -10.79 3.97 -10.27
CA ARG A 10 -10.38 2.71 -10.86
C ARG A 10 -8.86 2.53 -10.71
N PRO A 11 -8.35 1.28 -10.69
CA PRO A 11 -6.92 0.99 -10.55
C PRO A 11 -6.03 1.82 -11.47
N GLU A 12 -6.43 2.03 -12.73
CA GLU A 12 -5.65 2.70 -13.76
C GLU A 12 -5.37 4.17 -13.42
N HIS A 13 -6.25 4.83 -12.65
CA HIS A 13 -6.07 6.22 -12.25
C HIS A 13 -4.80 6.41 -11.41
N LEU A 14 -4.32 5.36 -10.72
CA LEU A 14 -3.08 5.42 -9.94
C LEU A 14 -1.85 5.80 -10.78
N ALA A 15 -1.90 5.64 -12.10
CA ALA A 15 -0.84 6.06 -13.02
C ALA A 15 -0.63 7.59 -13.04
N ASP A 16 -1.66 8.35 -12.67
CA ASP A 16 -1.69 9.82 -12.74
C ASP A 16 -1.40 10.49 -11.38
N HIS A 17 -1.17 9.69 -10.32
CA HIS A 17 -0.86 10.18 -8.98
C HIS A 17 0.57 9.83 -8.56
N TYR A 18 1.11 10.64 -7.64
CA TYR A 18 2.35 10.32 -6.95
C TYR A 18 2.17 9.05 -6.13
N TYR A 19 2.89 7.99 -6.50
CA TYR A 19 2.82 6.70 -5.81
C TYR A 19 4.05 6.48 -4.94
N LEU A 20 3.84 6.11 -3.67
CA LEU A 20 4.85 5.76 -2.68
C LEU A 20 5.07 4.25 -2.72
N LEU A 21 6.08 3.81 -3.46
CA LEU A 21 6.32 2.40 -3.71
C LEU A 21 7.15 1.76 -2.59
N TYR A 22 6.63 0.70 -1.99
CA TYR A 22 7.43 -0.16 -1.11
C TYR A 22 8.27 -1.14 -1.96
N ALA A 23 9.61 -1.11 -1.82
CA ALA A 23 10.51 -1.57 -2.89
C ALA A 23 10.60 -3.09 -3.13
N HIS A 24 9.81 -3.92 -2.44
CA HIS A 24 9.76 -5.36 -2.69
C HIS A 24 8.86 -5.78 -3.87
N ILE A 25 8.26 -4.83 -4.60
CA ILE A 25 7.56 -5.12 -5.85
C ILE A 25 8.56 -5.46 -6.96
N ARG A 26 8.58 -6.73 -7.33
CA ARG A 26 9.56 -7.34 -8.25
C ARG A 26 9.45 -6.85 -9.70
N ARG A 27 8.27 -6.38 -10.16
CA ARG A 27 8.08 -5.82 -11.51
C ARG A 27 8.16 -4.29 -11.46
N ARG A 28 9.13 -3.76 -12.21
CA ARG A 28 9.57 -2.36 -12.39
C ARG A 28 8.42 -1.35 -12.55
N ASP A 29 7.73 -1.04 -11.45
CA ASP A 29 6.62 -0.08 -11.33
C ASP A 29 5.25 -0.61 -11.78
N VAL A 30 5.03 -1.93 -11.68
CA VAL A 30 3.72 -2.55 -11.84
C VAL A 30 3.20 -3.02 -10.49
N VAL A 31 2.08 -2.47 -10.06
CA VAL A 31 1.41 -2.82 -8.81
C VAL A 31 0.31 -3.86 -9.07
N PRO A 32 0.38 -5.05 -8.45
CA PRO A 32 -0.70 -6.01 -8.51
C PRO A 32 -1.77 -5.63 -7.49
N LEU A 33 -3.01 -5.47 -7.95
CA LEU A 33 -4.18 -5.24 -7.13
C LEU A 33 -5.16 -6.39 -7.30
N THR A 34 -5.72 -6.84 -6.18
CA THR A 34 -6.77 -7.85 -6.12
C THR A 34 -8.05 -7.16 -5.66
N GLY A 35 -9.16 -7.43 -6.33
CA GLY A 35 -10.47 -7.00 -5.86
C GLY A 35 -11.10 -7.97 -4.88
N THR A 36 -12.17 -7.54 -4.21
CA THR A 36 -12.91 -8.36 -3.25
C THR A 36 -13.50 -9.65 -3.84
N GLY A 37 -13.76 -9.67 -5.16
CA GLY A 37 -14.19 -10.87 -5.90
C GLY A 37 -13.03 -11.75 -6.41
N GLY A 38 -11.79 -11.39 -6.10
CA GLY A 38 -10.58 -12.11 -6.54
C GLY A 38 -10.06 -11.70 -7.92
N GLU A 39 -10.71 -10.75 -8.59
CA GLU A 39 -10.26 -10.24 -9.88
C GLU A 39 -8.93 -9.49 -9.73
N LYS A 40 -8.02 -9.68 -10.70
CA LYS A 40 -6.66 -9.15 -10.65
C LYS A 40 -6.49 -8.00 -11.64
N ALA A 41 -5.80 -6.95 -11.21
CA ALA A 41 -5.36 -5.85 -12.04
C ALA A 41 -3.84 -5.65 -11.87
N GLU A 42 -3.15 -5.42 -12.98
CA GLU A 42 -1.74 -4.99 -12.98
C GLU A 42 -1.70 -3.54 -13.45
N VAL A 43 -1.39 -2.61 -12.55
CA VAL A 43 -1.37 -1.18 -12.87
C VAL A 43 0.07 -0.70 -12.97
N ARG A 44 0.40 0.01 -14.05
CA ARG A 44 1.66 0.74 -14.13
C ARG A 44 1.53 2.08 -13.42
N ILE A 45 2.40 2.32 -12.45
CA ILE A 45 2.42 3.56 -11.66
C ILE A 45 3.55 4.49 -12.09
N ARG A 46 3.51 5.73 -11.61
CA ARG A 46 4.63 6.66 -11.61
C ARG A 46 5.13 6.83 -10.16
N PRO A 47 6.18 6.09 -9.74
CA PRO A 47 6.64 6.18 -8.36
C PRO A 47 7.26 7.55 -8.10
N ALA A 48 6.71 8.28 -7.13
CA ALA A 48 7.30 9.51 -6.61
C ALA A 48 8.47 9.21 -5.66
N SER A 49 8.39 8.06 -4.98
CA SER A 49 9.46 7.54 -4.15
C SER A 49 9.46 6.01 -4.17
N ARG A 50 10.62 5.42 -3.90
CA ARG A 50 10.81 3.98 -3.72
C ARG A 50 11.60 3.76 -2.44
N SER A 51 11.01 3.05 -1.49
CA SER A 51 11.59 2.84 -0.15
C SER A 51 11.35 1.42 0.34
N GLU A 52 12.35 0.82 0.98
CA GLU A 52 12.19 -0.43 1.74
C GLU A 52 11.91 -0.16 3.23
N ASN A 53 11.84 1.11 3.61
CA ASN A 53 11.56 1.53 4.97
C ASN A 53 10.07 1.86 5.11
N SER A 54 9.35 1.00 5.83
CA SER A 54 7.92 1.15 6.11
C SER A 54 7.60 2.40 6.94
N LEU A 55 8.47 2.80 7.87
CA LEU A 55 8.30 4.01 8.67
C LEU A 55 8.36 5.26 7.79
N LEU A 56 9.33 5.33 6.87
CA LEU A 56 9.45 6.45 5.93
C LEU A 56 8.20 6.58 5.04
N ASN A 57 7.72 5.46 4.50
CA ASN A 57 6.48 5.45 3.70
C ASN A 57 5.27 5.90 4.51
N HIS A 58 5.19 5.49 5.78
CA HIS A 58 4.11 5.89 6.66
C HIS A 58 4.11 7.39 6.95
N GLN A 59 5.29 7.98 7.20
CA GLN A 59 5.42 9.43 7.38
C GLN A 59 5.07 10.21 6.10
N ALA A 60 5.47 9.70 4.94
CA ALA A 60 5.13 10.30 3.65
C ALA A 60 3.61 10.25 3.36
N LEU A 61 2.93 9.15 3.71
CA LEU A 61 1.47 9.04 3.65
C LEU A 61 0.79 10.10 4.54
N LEU A 62 1.18 10.19 5.81
CA LEU A 62 0.62 11.17 6.76
C LEU A 62 0.91 12.63 6.38
N SER A 63 1.94 12.87 5.59
CA SER A 63 2.30 14.21 5.09
C SER A 63 1.62 14.55 3.76
N GLY A 64 0.77 13.66 3.21
CA GLY A 64 0.06 13.89 1.95
C GLY A 64 0.94 13.87 0.71
N VAL A 65 2.12 13.24 0.77
CA VAL A 65 3.07 13.20 -0.37
C VAL A 65 2.51 12.41 -1.56
N GLY A 66 1.66 11.41 -1.31
CA GLY A 66 1.06 10.61 -2.36
C GLY A 66 0.26 9.43 -1.84
N ILE A 67 -0.05 8.51 -2.76
CA ILE A 67 -0.80 7.28 -2.49
C ILE A 67 0.19 6.15 -2.24
N GLY A 68 -0.03 5.35 -1.21
CA GLY A 68 0.85 4.25 -0.85
C GLY A 68 0.13 3.10 -0.19
N LEU A 69 0.89 2.10 0.22
CA LEU A 69 0.40 0.92 0.92
C LEU A 69 0.92 0.91 2.35
N GLY A 70 0.12 0.34 3.24
CA GLY A 70 0.54 -0.01 4.58
C GLY A 70 -0.28 -1.16 5.12
N HIS A 71 0.20 -1.75 6.22
CA HIS A 71 -0.52 -2.82 6.89
C HIS A 71 -1.78 -2.26 7.55
N LYS A 72 -2.93 -2.94 7.39
CA LYS A 72 -4.21 -2.54 7.99
C LYS A 72 -4.11 -2.28 9.50
N MET A 73 -3.38 -3.14 10.22
CA MET A 73 -3.14 -2.97 11.66
C MET A 73 -2.53 -1.61 12.04
N ILE A 74 -1.77 -0.99 11.13
CA ILE A 74 -1.12 0.32 11.36
C ILE A 74 -2.00 1.45 10.85
N LEU A 75 -2.63 1.29 9.68
CA LEU A 75 -3.36 2.38 9.01
C LEU A 75 -4.81 2.52 9.45
N ASP A 76 -5.49 1.43 9.83
CA ASP A 76 -6.92 1.46 10.18
C ASP A 76 -7.23 2.44 11.34
N PRO A 77 -6.41 2.54 12.42
CA PRO A 77 -6.63 3.57 13.46
C PRO A 77 -6.55 5.00 12.91
N LEU A 78 -5.58 5.27 12.03
CA LEU A 78 -5.38 6.60 11.43
C LEU A 78 -6.51 6.97 10.47
N ILE A 79 -7.11 5.97 9.81
CA ILE A 79 -8.29 6.15 8.98
C ILE A 79 -9.52 6.42 9.85
N ALA A 80 -9.69 5.70 10.96
CA ALA A 80 -10.76 5.95 11.92
C ALA A 80 -10.68 7.36 12.55
N GLU A 81 -9.46 7.86 12.76
CA GLU A 81 -9.19 9.24 13.21
C GLU A 81 -9.36 10.30 12.10
N GLY A 82 -9.64 9.91 10.86
CA GLY A 82 -9.78 10.82 9.72
C GLY A 82 -8.47 11.44 9.24
N ARG A 83 -7.32 10.91 9.67
CA ARG A 83 -5.98 11.40 9.28
C ARG A 83 -5.51 10.81 7.96
N LEU A 84 -6.05 9.66 7.57
CA LEU A 84 -5.85 9.00 6.30
C LEU A 84 -7.21 8.54 5.75
N GLU A 85 -7.24 8.18 4.48
CA GLU A 85 -8.43 7.61 3.87
C GLU A 85 -8.09 6.45 2.95
N HIS A 86 -9.05 5.55 2.75
CA HIS A 86 -8.93 4.51 1.75
C HIS A 86 -9.05 5.09 0.33
N VAL A 87 -8.05 4.77 -0.50
CA VAL A 87 -8.09 4.95 -1.94
C VAL A 87 -8.38 3.59 -2.57
N LEU A 88 -9.40 3.50 -3.43
CA LEU A 88 -9.88 2.26 -4.02
C LEU A 88 -10.17 1.18 -2.95
N PRO A 89 -11.17 1.37 -2.06
CA PRO A 89 -11.38 0.51 -0.88
C PRO A 89 -11.62 -0.96 -1.22
N ASP A 90 -12.15 -1.25 -2.42
CA ASP A 90 -12.38 -2.63 -2.89
C ASP A 90 -11.13 -3.27 -3.52
N ARG A 91 -9.99 -2.58 -3.53
CA ARG A 91 -8.72 -3.04 -4.10
C ARG A 91 -7.67 -3.15 -3.00
N HIS A 92 -6.99 -4.28 -2.96
CA HIS A 92 -5.93 -4.53 -1.99
C HIS A 92 -4.79 -5.32 -2.62
N TYR A 93 -3.65 -5.33 -1.94
CA TYR A 93 -2.58 -6.28 -2.26
C TYR A 93 -2.96 -7.66 -1.77
N ALA A 94 -2.36 -8.71 -2.35
CA ALA A 94 -2.50 -10.05 -1.81
C ALA A 94 -2.16 -10.05 -0.31
N PRO A 95 -2.95 -10.69 0.57
CA PRO A 95 -2.67 -10.73 1.99
C PRO A 95 -1.27 -11.27 2.27
N HIS A 96 -0.52 -10.59 3.13
CA HIS A 96 0.76 -11.08 3.62
C HIS A 96 0.52 -11.90 4.89
N HIS A 97 0.98 -13.16 4.91
CA HIS A 97 0.93 -13.98 6.11
C HIS A 97 2.01 -13.54 7.10
N VAL A 98 1.63 -13.41 8.36
CA VAL A 98 2.54 -13.12 9.47
C VAL A 98 2.67 -14.39 10.31
N HIS A 99 3.91 -14.82 10.53
CA HIS A 99 4.22 -16.02 11.31
C HIS A 99 5.08 -15.64 12.52
N ALA A 100 4.73 -16.16 13.69
CA ALA A 100 5.65 -16.16 14.83
C ALA A 100 6.66 -17.28 14.62
N SER A 101 7.94 -16.99 14.81
CA SER A 101 9.01 -17.97 14.73
C SER A 101 9.96 -17.76 15.89
N THR A 102 10.41 -18.86 16.48
CA THR A 102 11.41 -18.87 17.53
C THR A 102 12.49 -19.89 17.18
N HIS A 103 13.67 -19.76 17.77
CA HIS A 103 14.66 -20.83 17.72
C HIS A 103 14.05 -22.10 18.35
N ARG A 104 14.31 -23.26 17.74
CA ARG A 104 13.92 -24.57 18.29
C ARG A 104 14.76 -24.88 19.53
N ALA A 105 14.45 -24.26 20.67
CA ALA A 105 14.87 -24.76 21.98
C ALA A 105 13.84 -25.81 22.40
N ALA A 106 14.32 -27.00 22.75
CA ALA A 106 13.48 -28.14 23.10
C ALA A 106 12.38 -27.77 24.13
N SER A 107 11.16 -28.19 23.81
CA SER A 107 9.99 -28.28 24.70
C SER A 107 9.47 -26.96 25.29
N PHE A 108 8.37 -26.46 24.73
CA PHE A 108 7.35 -25.75 25.53
C PHE A 108 6.95 -26.68 26.69
N ARG A 109 7.24 -26.29 27.93
CA ARG A 109 6.60 -26.86 29.13
C ARG A 109 5.51 -25.91 29.58
#